data_AF-A0A0F9E2Z9-F1
#
_entry.id   AF-A0A0F9E2Z9-F1
#
_cell.length_a   1.000
_cell.length_b   1.000
_cell.length_c   1.000
_cell.angle_alpha   90.00
_cell.angle_beta   90.00
_cell.angle_gamma   90.00
#
_symmetry.space_group_name_H-M   'P 1'
#
loop_
_entity.id
_entity.type
_entity.pdbx_description
1 polymer ?
#
loop_
_entity_poly.entity_id
_entity_poly.type
_entity_poly.pdbx_seq_one_letter_code
_entity_poly.pdbx_strand_id
1 'polypeptide(L)'
;MLKDEKKIVIRNERLRKVRNNLRQIFILAVYDEIEILDNFDNLYKDWLSLTNEEQKESAILQGKITNLFSLLSKSICKCPLCSQSNKDMVFIPLHEVWYCVECQEKDLIWYHPMGNEEDRRQHDYINYYLEQKEKFEKRFPNKVKSNSNKEIG
;
A
#
# COMPACT_ATOMS: atom_id res chain seq x y z
N MET A 1 -26.41 -2.39 3.79
CA MET A 1 -25.73 -1.30 3.05
C MET A 1 -24.93 -0.48 4.05
N LEU A 2 -23.60 -0.39 3.88
CA LEU A 2 -22.77 0.54 4.64
C LEU A 2 -23.25 1.96 4.32
N LYS A 3 -23.65 2.72 5.35
CA LYS A 3 -24.45 3.95 5.21
C LYS A 3 -23.72 5.17 4.61
N ASP A 4 -22.46 5.04 4.21
CA ASP A 4 -21.58 6.20 3.94
C ASP A 4 -20.77 6.09 2.63
N GLU A 5 -21.20 5.28 1.67
CA GLU A 5 -20.53 5.22 0.36
C GLU A 5 -20.70 6.53 -0.42
N LYS A 6 -19.60 7.11 -0.91
CA LYS A 6 -19.63 8.31 -1.76
C LYS A 6 -19.34 7.92 -3.20
N LYS A 7 -20.37 7.91 -4.05
CA LYS A 7 -20.25 7.61 -5.47
C LYS A 7 -20.15 8.89 -6.29
N ILE A 8 -19.13 9.02 -7.13
CA ILE A 8 -18.97 10.14 -8.06
C ILE A 8 -19.19 9.63 -9.49
N VAL A 9 -20.30 10.05 -10.08
CA VAL A 9 -20.71 9.74 -11.47
C VAL A 9 -20.79 11.04 -12.26
N ILE A 10 -20.01 11.15 -13.33
CA ILE A 10 -20.04 12.32 -14.22
C ILE A 10 -20.75 11.92 -15.52
N ARG A 11 -21.98 12.42 -15.73
CA ARG A 11 -22.77 12.09 -16.94
C ARG A 11 -22.33 12.87 -18.18
N ASN A 12 -21.81 14.08 -18.01
CA ASN A 12 -21.40 14.92 -19.13
C ASN A 12 -20.07 14.43 -19.72
N GLU A 13 -20.06 14.11 -21.01
CA GLU A 13 -18.90 13.55 -21.70
C GLU A 13 -17.68 14.48 -21.70
N ARG A 14 -17.90 15.78 -21.88
CA ARG A 14 -16.82 16.77 -21.82
C ARG A 14 -16.18 16.79 -20.43
N LEU A 15 -16.98 16.76 -19.37
CA LEU A 15 -16.46 16.72 -17.99
C LEU A 15 -15.75 15.40 -17.67
N ARG A 16 -16.21 14.26 -18.23
CA ARG A 16 -15.48 12.98 -18.11
C ARG A 16 -14.10 13.07 -18.75
N LYS A 17 -13.99 13.69 -19.92
CA LYS A 17 -12.70 13.91 -20.59
C LYS A 17 -11.77 14.79 -19.75
N VAL A 18 -12.27 15.90 -19.19
CA VAL A 18 -11.48 16.76 -18.29
C VAL A 18 -11.00 15.97 -17.07
N ARG A 19 -11.88 15.24 -16.39
CA ARG A 19 -11.53 14.39 -15.24
C ARG A 19 -10.44 13.39 -15.60
N ASN A 20 -10.60 12.64 -16.69
CA ASN A 20 -9.65 11.61 -17.09
C ASN A 20 -8.26 12.20 -17.38
N ASN A 21 -8.21 13.36 -18.05
CA ASN A 21 -6.96 14.05 -18.32
C ASN A 21 -6.29 14.53 -17.02
N LEU A 22 -7.05 15.13 -16.09
CA LEU A 22 -6.51 15.57 -14.80
C LEU A 22 -5.95 14.40 -13.99
N ARG A 23 -6.68 13.28 -13.91
CA ARG A 23 -6.20 12.07 -13.24
C ARG A 23 -4.91 11.58 -13.86
N GLN A 24 -4.80 11.57 -15.19
CA GLN A 24 -3.60 11.13 -15.86
C GLN A 24 -2.40 12.03 -15.58
N ILE A 25 -2.60 13.36 -15.55
CA ILE A 25 -1.55 14.31 -15.17
C ILE A 25 -1.04 14.00 -13.75
N PHE A 26 -1.94 13.79 -12.78
CA PHE A 26 -1.51 13.45 -11.42
C PHE A 26 -0.81 12.09 -11.33
N ILE A 27 -1.29 11.08 -12.06
CA ILE A 27 -0.65 9.76 -12.11
C ILE A 27 0.78 9.89 -12.65
N LEU A 28 0.96 10.60 -13.77
CA LEU A 28 2.28 10.81 -14.38
C LEU A 28 3.20 11.56 -13.44
N ALA A 29 2.74 12.66 -12.84
CA ALA A 29 3.54 13.44 -11.89
C ALA A 29 4.03 12.60 -10.69
N VAL A 30 3.19 11.68 -10.18
CA VAL A 30 3.61 10.76 -9.11
C VAL A 30 4.66 9.77 -9.61
N TYR A 31 4.51 9.24 -10.83
CA TYR A 31 5.51 8.32 -11.40
C TYR A 31 6.84 9.01 -11.69
N ASP A 32 6.83 10.24 -12.20
CA ASP A 32 8.04 11.03 -12.42
C ASP A 32 8.79 11.25 -11.10
N GLU A 33 8.09 11.59 -10.02
CA GLU A 33 8.69 11.75 -8.69
C GLU A 33 9.27 10.42 -8.15
N ILE A 34 8.55 9.31 -8.34
CA ILE A 34 9.05 7.98 -7.97
C ILE A 34 10.32 7.64 -8.74
N GLU A 35 10.36 7.92 -10.05
CA GLU A 35 11.55 7.67 -10.88
C GLU A 35 12.75 8.49 -10.40
N ILE A 36 12.54 9.77 -10.04
CA ILE A 36 13.59 10.62 -9.46
C ILE A 36 14.11 10.00 -8.16
N LEU A 37 13.22 9.59 -7.25
CA LEU A 37 13.60 8.98 -5.97
C LEU A 37 14.32 7.64 -6.16
N ASP A 38 13.85 6.81 -7.09
CA ASP A 38 14.48 5.52 -7.42
C ASP A 38 15.88 5.72 -8.01
N ASN A 39 16.07 6.73 -8.87
CA ASN A 39 17.39 7.09 -9.38
C ASN A 39 18.37 7.48 -8.28
N PHE A 40 17.91 8.19 -7.24
CA PHE A 40 18.74 8.46 -6.06
C PHE A 40 18.99 7.21 -5.22
N ASP A 41 17.97 6.36 -5.02
CA ASP A 41 18.14 5.13 -4.24
C ASP A 41 19.10 4.14 -4.93
N ASN A 42 19.09 4.13 -6.27
CA ASN A 42 20.02 3.37 -7.10
C ASN A 42 21.49 3.81 -6.97
N LEU A 43 21.80 4.88 -6.24
CA LEU A 43 23.18 5.18 -5.84
C LEU A 43 23.69 4.22 -4.75
N TYR A 44 22.79 3.52 -4.05
CA TYR A 44 23.07 2.65 -2.91
C TYR A 44 22.94 1.15 -3.24
N LYS A 45 23.44 0.71 -4.42
CA LYS A 45 23.16 -0.63 -5.01
C LYS A 45 23.58 -1.85 -4.18
N ASP A 46 24.55 -1.70 -3.29
CA ASP A 46 25.05 -2.80 -2.45
C ASP A 46 24.82 -2.51 -0.98
N TRP A 47 23.61 -2.84 -0.52
CA TRP A 47 23.14 -2.65 0.85
C TRP A 47 24.13 -3.16 1.91
N LEU A 48 24.87 -4.23 1.63
CA LEU A 48 25.82 -4.81 2.58
C LEU A 48 27.12 -4.01 2.70
N SER A 49 27.43 -3.19 1.69
CA SER A 49 28.60 -2.31 1.67
C SER A 49 28.32 -0.91 2.22
N LEU A 50 27.05 -0.55 2.41
CA LEU A 50 26.63 0.76 2.89
C LEU A 50 26.99 0.99 4.34
N THR A 51 27.42 2.22 4.64
CA THR A 51 27.51 2.74 6.00
C THR A 51 26.13 2.85 6.64
N ASN A 52 26.09 2.98 7.97
CA ASN A 52 24.83 3.18 8.71
C ASN A 52 24.10 4.47 8.29
N GLU A 53 24.80 5.49 7.79
CA GLU A 53 24.20 6.74 7.33
C GLU A 53 23.55 6.55 5.95
N GLU A 54 24.25 5.92 5.01
CA GLU A 54 23.71 5.60 3.68
C GLU A 54 22.52 4.65 3.74
N GLN A 55 22.53 3.65 4.64
CA GLN A 55 21.37 2.79 4.88
C GLN A 55 20.14 3.57 5.35
N LYS A 56 20.34 4.60 6.21
CA LYS A 56 19.23 5.45 6.65
C LYS A 56 18.70 6.31 5.51
N GLU A 57 19.57 6.85 4.67
CA GLU A 57 19.20 7.63 3.50
C GLU A 57 18.38 6.80 2.51
N SER A 58 18.86 5.60 2.15
CA SER A 58 18.13 4.67 1.29
C SER A 58 16.78 4.28 1.92
N ALA A 59 16.72 3.98 3.21
CA ALA A 59 15.46 3.69 3.90
C ALA A 59 14.46 4.87 3.84
N ILE A 60 14.94 6.11 3.92
CA ILE A 60 14.10 7.31 3.77
C ILE A 60 13.57 7.42 2.34
N LEU A 61 14.39 7.19 1.32
CA LEU A 61 13.99 7.22 -0.08
C LEU A 61 12.93 6.15 -0.38
N GLN A 62 13.17 4.91 0.04
CA GLN A 62 12.22 3.81 -0.09
C GLN A 62 10.91 4.08 0.65
N GLY A 63 10.99 4.70 1.84
CA GLY A 63 9.82 5.16 2.59
C GLY A 63 8.98 6.18 1.81
N LYS A 64 9.61 7.15 1.13
CA LYS A 64 8.92 8.14 0.28
C LYS A 64 8.27 7.48 -0.94
N ILE A 65 8.99 6.59 -1.63
CA ILE A 65 8.46 5.84 -2.78
C ILE A 65 7.21 5.05 -2.37
N THR A 66 7.31 4.28 -1.28
CA THR A 66 6.20 3.49 -0.75
C THR A 66 5.00 4.36 -0.37
N ASN A 67 5.25 5.51 0.24
CA ASN A 67 4.21 6.47 0.60
C ASN A 67 3.50 7.03 -0.64
N LEU A 68 4.25 7.42 -1.68
CA LEU A 68 3.67 7.92 -2.93
C LEU A 68 2.80 6.86 -3.62
N PHE A 69 3.27 5.61 -3.71
CA PHE A 69 2.47 4.51 -4.22
C PHE A 69 1.19 4.28 -3.41
N SER A 70 1.29 4.31 -2.09
CA SER A 70 0.15 4.15 -1.18
C SER A 70 -0.88 5.25 -1.39
N LEU A 71 -0.45 6.52 -1.42
CA LEU A 71 -1.32 7.67 -1.66
C LEU A 71 -2.00 7.58 -3.02
N LEU A 72 -1.26 7.24 -4.08
CA LEU A 72 -1.81 7.07 -5.42
C LEU A 72 -2.84 5.93 -5.47
N SER A 73 -2.54 4.80 -4.85
CA SER A 73 -3.41 3.61 -4.77
C SER A 73 -4.72 3.90 -4.02
N LYS A 74 -4.68 4.73 -2.98
CA LYS A 74 -5.86 5.17 -2.22
C LYS A 74 -6.65 6.29 -2.90
N SER A 75 -6.04 7.00 -3.84
CA SER A 75 -6.61 8.20 -4.47
C SER A 75 -7.76 7.89 -5.45
N ILE A 76 -8.55 8.92 -5.75
CA ILE A 76 -9.58 8.86 -6.79
C ILE A 76 -9.00 8.74 -8.22
N CYS A 77 -7.68 8.85 -8.38
CA CYS A 77 -7.03 8.91 -9.69
C CYS A 77 -7.01 7.55 -10.38
N LYS A 78 -6.93 6.45 -9.63
CA LYS A 78 -6.78 5.10 -10.18
C LYS A 78 -7.46 4.09 -9.27
N CYS A 79 -8.18 3.12 -9.84
CA CYS A 79 -8.71 2.00 -9.06
C CYS A 79 -7.57 1.06 -8.66
N PRO A 80 -7.42 0.72 -7.37
CA PRO A 80 -6.35 -0.18 -6.92
C PRO A 80 -6.53 -1.63 -7.40
N LEU A 81 -7.76 -2.06 -7.72
CA LEU A 81 -8.04 -3.43 -8.17
C LEU A 81 -7.75 -3.65 -9.65
N CYS A 82 -8.23 -2.76 -10.52
CA CYS A 82 -8.14 -2.94 -11.97
C CYS A 82 -7.20 -1.95 -12.66
N SER A 83 -6.56 -1.06 -11.90
CA SER A 83 -5.63 -0.04 -12.39
C SER A 83 -6.21 0.98 -13.38
N GLN A 84 -7.54 0.99 -13.59
CA GLN A 84 -8.20 1.93 -14.50
C GLN A 84 -8.36 3.31 -13.85
N SER A 85 -8.06 4.38 -14.60
CA SER A 85 -8.19 5.78 -14.16
C SER A 85 -9.37 6.53 -14.80
N ASN A 86 -9.99 5.95 -15.84
CA ASN A 86 -11.04 6.58 -16.63
C ASN A 86 -12.48 6.24 -16.16
N LYS A 87 -12.61 5.47 -15.09
CA LYS A 87 -13.89 4.96 -14.57
C LYS A 87 -14.51 5.90 -13.53
N ASP A 88 -15.81 5.77 -13.33
CA ASP A 88 -16.48 6.38 -12.18
C ASP A 88 -16.03 5.69 -10.90
N MET A 89 -15.94 6.44 -9.81
CA MET A 89 -15.32 5.97 -8.57
C MET A 89 -16.30 6.04 -7.40
N VAL A 90 -16.14 5.11 -6.48
CA VAL A 90 -16.82 5.04 -5.19
C VAL A 90 -15.78 5.10 -4.08
N PHE A 91 -16.01 5.92 -3.07
CA PHE A 91 -15.21 5.90 -1.85
C PHE A 91 -15.81 4.90 -0.87
N ILE A 92 -14.96 3.99 -0.38
CA ILE A 92 -15.32 3.01 0.63
C ILE A 92 -14.68 3.45 1.96
N PRO A 93 -15.46 3.98 2.92
CA PRO A 93 -14.92 4.50 4.18
C PRO A 93 -14.17 3.46 4.99
N LEU A 94 -14.62 2.19 4.98
CA LEU A 94 -13.95 1.09 5.69
C LEU A 94 -12.48 0.93 5.27
N HIS A 95 -12.15 1.22 4.01
CA HIS A 95 -10.79 1.08 3.48
C HIS A 95 -10.08 2.43 3.35
N GLU A 96 -10.81 3.54 3.52
CA GLU A 96 -10.35 4.89 3.17
C GLU A 96 -9.79 4.99 1.75
N VAL A 97 -10.40 4.26 0.81
CA VAL A 97 -9.89 4.07 -0.56
C VAL A 97 -10.99 4.31 -1.59
N TRP A 98 -10.60 4.87 -2.74
CA TRP A 98 -11.46 4.97 -3.92
C TRP A 98 -11.31 3.75 -4.83
N TYR A 99 -12.42 3.11 -5.17
CA TYR A 99 -12.51 2.02 -6.13
C TYR A 99 -13.32 2.44 -7.34
N CYS A 100 -13.17 1.77 -8.49
CA CYS A 100 -14.12 2.01 -9.57
C CYS A 100 -15.47 1.35 -9.28
N VAL A 101 -16.53 2.00 -9.74
CA VAL A 101 -17.92 1.54 -9.61
C VAL A 101 -18.08 0.13 -10.19
N GLU A 102 -17.42 -0.18 -11.31
CA GLU A 102 -17.48 -1.51 -11.93
C GLU A 102 -16.89 -2.62 -11.04
N CYS A 103 -15.81 -2.33 -10.28
CA CYS A 103 -15.24 -3.31 -9.36
C CYS A 103 -16.14 -3.50 -8.13
N GLN A 104 -16.80 -2.44 -7.67
CA GLN A 104 -17.79 -2.53 -6.61
C GLN A 104 -19.00 -3.36 -7.06
N GLU A 105 -19.56 -3.08 -8.23
CA GLU A 105 -20.75 -3.76 -8.75
C GLU A 105 -20.50 -5.25 -9.04
N LYS A 106 -19.23 -5.64 -9.27
CA LYS A 106 -18.80 -7.03 -9.41
C LYS A 106 -18.46 -7.72 -8.08
N ASP A 107 -18.68 -7.05 -6.96
CA ASP A 107 -18.35 -7.56 -5.61
C ASP A 107 -16.89 -8.01 -5.47
N LEU A 108 -15.97 -7.33 -6.18
CA LEU A 108 -14.53 -7.59 -6.10
C LEU A 108 -13.86 -6.85 -4.94
N ILE A 109 -14.59 -5.90 -4.34
CA ILE A 109 -14.13 -5.18 -3.15
C ILE A 109 -14.52 -6.03 -1.96
N TRP A 110 -13.51 -6.52 -1.26
CA TRP A 110 -13.75 -7.29 -0.06
C TRP A 110 -14.25 -6.38 1.07
N TYR A 111 -15.50 -6.51 1.50
CA TYR A 111 -16.02 -5.81 2.66
C TYR A 111 -15.98 -6.76 3.85
N HIS A 112 -15.44 -6.33 5.00
CA HIS A 112 -15.57 -7.10 6.23
C HIS A 112 -16.83 -6.69 7.02
N PRO A 113 -17.99 -7.37 6.84
CA PRO A 113 -19.00 -7.34 7.89
C PRO A 113 -19.53 -8.72 8.33
N MET A 114 -18.84 -9.83 8.04
CA MET A 114 -19.23 -11.16 8.55
C MET A 114 -17.99 -11.93 9.00
N GLY A 115 -17.73 -11.93 10.31
CA GLY A 115 -16.72 -12.81 10.88
C GLY A 115 -17.12 -14.27 10.64
N ASN A 116 -16.33 -14.96 9.82
CA ASN A 116 -15.85 -16.35 9.98
C ASN A 116 -15.32 -16.93 8.66
N GLU A 117 -14.18 -16.40 8.20
CA GLU A 117 -13.22 -17.11 7.33
C GLU A 117 -11.82 -16.47 7.43
N GLU A 118 -11.77 -15.20 7.86
CA GLU A 118 -10.54 -14.47 8.16
C GLU A 118 -9.76 -15.04 9.37
N ASP A 119 -10.42 -15.85 10.19
CA ASP A 119 -9.80 -16.63 11.27
C ASP A 119 -8.97 -17.81 10.75
N ARG A 120 -8.92 -18.06 9.43
CA ARG A 120 -8.03 -19.09 8.87
C ARG A 120 -6.76 -18.48 8.28
N ARG A 121 -6.84 -17.47 7.40
CA ARG A 121 -5.61 -16.89 6.78
C ARG A 121 -4.80 -16.03 7.73
N GLN A 122 -5.44 -15.24 8.60
CA GLN A 122 -4.71 -14.50 9.63
C GLN A 122 -4.11 -15.47 10.65
N HIS A 123 -4.83 -16.53 10.99
CA HIS A 123 -4.36 -17.59 11.90
C HIS A 123 -3.23 -18.42 11.28
N ASP A 124 -3.32 -18.77 9.99
CA ASP A 124 -2.26 -19.42 9.22
C ASP A 124 -1.02 -18.52 9.12
N TYR A 125 -1.22 -17.21 8.91
CA TYR A 125 -0.12 -16.24 8.90
C TYR A 125 0.51 -16.08 10.28
N ILE A 126 -0.29 -15.96 11.35
CA ILE A 126 0.18 -15.86 12.73
C ILE A 126 0.96 -17.13 13.11
N ASN A 127 0.41 -18.30 12.80
CA ASN A 127 1.07 -19.58 13.07
C ASN A 127 2.37 -19.73 12.28
N TYR A 128 2.35 -19.42 10.99
CA TYR A 128 3.56 -19.39 10.18
C TYR A 128 4.60 -18.42 10.75
N TYR A 129 4.20 -17.20 11.13
CA TYR A 129 5.09 -16.22 11.72
C TYR A 129 5.70 -16.70 13.04
N LEU A 130 4.90 -17.28 13.93
CA LEU A 130 5.37 -17.84 15.19
C LEU A 130 6.35 -19.00 14.97
N GLU A 131 6.09 -19.89 14.01
CA GLU A 131 7.03 -20.95 13.62
C GLU A 131 8.35 -20.39 13.09
N GLN A 132 8.31 -19.38 12.23
CA GLN A 132 9.53 -18.77 11.71
C GLN A 132 10.31 -18.06 12.82
N LYS A 133 9.61 -17.40 13.75
CA LYS A 133 10.21 -16.77 14.94
C LYS A 133 10.91 -17.82 15.81
N GLU A 134 10.26 -18.94 16.12
CA GLU A 134 10.86 -20.01 16.91
C GLU A 134 12.09 -20.62 16.22
N LYS A 135 12.01 -20.87 14.90
CA LYS A 135 13.16 -21.34 14.10
C LYS A 135 14.31 -20.34 14.13
N PHE A 136 14.02 -19.05 14.08
CA PHE A 136 15.02 -17.99 14.19
C PHE A 136 15.66 -17.94 15.57
N GLU A 137 14.88 -18.00 16.65
CA GLU A 137 15.36 -17.98 18.03
C GLU A 137 16.25 -19.20 18.35
N LYS A 138 15.88 -20.39 17.86
CA LYS A 138 16.70 -21.61 17.95
C LYS A 138 18.01 -21.50 17.19
N ARG A 139 17.98 -20.86 16.01
CA ARG A 139 19.17 -20.68 15.15
C ARG A 139 20.10 -19.58 15.66
N PHE A 140 19.59 -18.60 16.39
CA PHE A 140 20.33 -17.43 16.86
C PHE A 140 20.08 -17.08 18.35
N PRO A 141 20.39 -18.00 19.29
CA PRO A 141 20.04 -17.84 20.71
C PRO A 141 20.70 -16.63 21.38
N ASN A 142 21.87 -16.18 20.88
CA ASN A 142 22.62 -15.06 21.45
C ASN A 142 22.08 -13.68 21.02
N LYS A 143 21.30 -13.58 19.94
CA LYS A 143 20.69 -12.30 19.49
C LYS A 143 19.37 -11.98 20.19
N VAL A 144 18.69 -12.99 20.73
CA VAL A 144 17.42 -12.82 21.46
C VAL A 144 17.67 -12.21 22.84
N LYS A 145 18.74 -12.65 23.53
CA LYS A 145 19.14 -12.14 24.85
C LYS A 145 19.55 -10.66 24.85
N SER A 146 20.04 -10.13 23.73
CA SER A 146 20.39 -8.70 23.63
C SER A 146 19.17 -7.78 23.48
N ASN A 147 18.02 -8.30 23.03
CA ASN A 147 16.79 -7.52 22.88
C ASN A 147 15.93 -7.54 24.15
N SER A 148 15.88 -8.64 24.91
CA SER A 148 15.15 -8.72 26.18
C SER A 148 15.73 -7.81 27.28
N ASN A 149 17.01 -7.45 27.19
CA ASN A 149 17.66 -6.56 28.17
C ASN A 149 17.50 -5.06 27.82
N LYS A 150 16.81 -4.70 26.73
CA LYS A 150 16.54 -3.30 26.36
C LYS A 150 15.14 -2.82 26.74
N GLU A 151 14.25 -3.70 27.20
CA GLU A 151 12.88 -3.33 27.59
C GLU A 151 12.72 -3.10 29.10
N ILE A 152 13.80 -3.16 29.88
CA ILE A 152 13.84 -2.76 31.29
C ILE A 152 15.07 -1.86 31.49
N GLY A 153 14.92 -0.59 31.18
CA GLY A 153 15.92 0.47 31.37
C GLY A 153 15.27 1.82 31.25
#